data_AF-A0A4V1TJZ1-F1
#
_entry.id   AF-A0A4V1TJZ1-F1
#
_cell.length_a   1.000
_cell.length_b   1.000
_cell.length_c   1.000
_cell.angle_alpha   90.00
_cell.angle_beta   90.00
_cell.angle_gamma   90.00
#
_symmetry.space_group_name_H-M   'P 1'
#
loop_
_entity.id
_entity.type
_entity.pdbx_description
1 polymer ?
#
loop_
_entity_poly.entity_id
_entity_poly.type
_entity_poly.pdbx_seq_one_letter_code
_entity_poly.pdbx_strand_id
1 'polypeptide(L)'
;MTTRDLPRRLFLRGAAGAVLALPFLETFTPRQARAEGSAHRFAIFMRQGNGVQQKWSNEPERFWPSELGPLTTASMKAESDRTVSELADYASRLLLVRGCQYRYSTSGCGHADGGLQCLTASKPDSKDGNKALATGESIDWRIARALKQGGEPLNLFAGEKGSYLPDVLSYSAPGKRVAAIGNPFTAYTLIFGKPDTSVEEQNALALQRKSINDVLRPQTQALLSSSALSQADRTRLKTHFDAIRDLELKMACQLPSTRYDELAALDPKTVDDAGLIDKVVKMQMDILALSASCGLHHAMTLQIGSGNDGTQYEINGVK
;
A
#
# COMPACT_ATOMS: atom_id res chain seq x y z
N MET A 1 -53.13 18.40 24.69
CA MET A 1 -52.04 17.42 24.44
C MET A 1 -50.81 18.22 24.06
N THR A 2 -49.80 18.23 24.93
CA THR A 2 -48.56 19.00 24.75
C THR A 2 -47.67 18.33 23.71
N THR A 3 -47.33 19.05 22.65
CA THR A 3 -46.27 18.70 21.71
C THR A 3 -44.95 18.74 22.47
N ARG A 4 -44.31 17.58 22.67
CA ARG A 4 -42.93 17.53 23.18
C ARG A 4 -41.99 18.00 22.07
N ASP A 5 -41.38 19.16 22.26
CA ASP A 5 -40.24 19.59 21.44
C ASP A 5 -39.11 18.57 21.56
N LEU A 6 -38.83 17.87 20.46
CA LEU A 6 -37.64 17.02 20.35
C LEU A 6 -36.41 17.93 20.21
N PRO A 7 -35.35 17.72 21.03
CA PRO A 7 -34.16 18.55 20.97
C PRO A 7 -33.47 18.43 19.61
N ARG A 8 -33.06 19.59 19.04
CA ARG A 8 -32.39 19.71 17.72
C ARG A 8 -31.03 19.00 17.61
N ARG A 9 -30.47 18.51 18.72
CA ARG A 9 -29.17 17.82 18.80
C ARG A 9 -29.30 16.65 19.77
N LEU A 10 -29.15 15.44 19.26
CA LEU A 10 -29.03 14.23 20.10
C LEU A 10 -27.55 13.93 20.32
N PHE A 11 -27.23 13.34 21.47
CA PHE A 11 -25.86 12.97 21.81
C PHE A 11 -25.81 11.52 22.30
N LEU A 12 -24.87 10.73 21.79
CA LEU A 12 -24.46 9.48 22.42
C LEU A 12 -23.59 9.82 23.63
N ARG A 13 -23.85 9.17 24.77
CA ARG A 13 -23.05 9.29 25.98
C ARG A 13 -22.45 7.93 26.35
N GLY A 14 -21.12 7.86 26.32
CA GLY A 14 -20.36 6.71 26.81
C GLY A 14 -20.46 6.58 28.32
N ALA A 15 -20.32 5.35 28.84
CA ALA A 15 -20.33 5.07 30.28
C ALA A 15 -19.22 5.82 31.07
N ALA A 16 -18.19 6.31 30.37
CA ALA A 16 -17.08 7.11 30.91
C ALA A 16 -17.18 8.62 30.59
N GLY A 17 -18.36 9.14 30.23
CA GLY A 17 -18.59 10.58 30.04
C GLY A 17 -18.25 11.15 28.65
N ALA A 18 -17.83 10.31 27.70
CA ALA A 18 -17.64 10.72 26.30
C ALA A 18 -18.98 11.09 25.65
N VAL A 19 -19.05 12.21 24.91
CA VAL A 19 -20.29 12.71 24.29
C VAL A 19 -20.07 12.90 22.78
N LEU A 20 -20.88 12.24 21.94
CA LEU A 20 -20.83 12.36 20.47
C LEU A 20 -22.17 12.87 19.93
N ALA A 21 -22.16 13.96 19.17
CA ALA A 21 -23.37 14.53 18.58
C ALA A 21 -23.87 13.71 17.38
N LEU A 22 -25.19 13.55 17.25
CA LEU A 22 -25.84 12.82 16.16
C LEU A 22 -26.57 13.77 15.19
N PRO A 23 -26.62 13.45 13.88
CA PRO A 23 -27.56 14.06 12.94
C PRO A 23 -29.02 13.69 13.26
N PHE A 24 -29.97 14.38 12.64
CA PHE A 24 -31.42 14.22 12.83
C PHE A 24 -31.96 12.90 12.25
N LEU A 25 -32.86 12.18 12.94
CA LEU A 25 -33.26 10.79 12.63
C LEU A 25 -34.80 10.57 12.70
N GLU A 26 -35.43 9.98 11.68
CA GLU A 26 -36.90 10.00 11.45
C GLU A 26 -37.70 8.68 11.57
N THR A 27 -37.23 7.50 12.01
CA THR A 27 -37.94 6.22 11.64
C THR A 27 -38.06 5.12 12.67
N PHE A 28 -39.15 5.03 13.44
CA PHE A 28 -39.46 3.82 14.22
C PHE A 28 -40.52 2.92 13.53
N THR A 29 -40.16 1.85 12.76
CA THR A 29 -40.94 0.59 12.45
C THR A 29 -40.22 -0.36 11.40
N PRO A 30 -40.46 -1.70 11.35
CA PRO A 30 -39.49 -2.76 10.92
C PRO A 30 -39.72 -3.33 9.48
N ARG A 31 -38.86 -4.09 8.76
CA ARG A 31 -37.74 -5.03 9.05
C ARG A 31 -36.92 -5.33 7.77
N GLN A 32 -35.59 -5.54 7.88
CA GLN A 32 -34.73 -6.62 7.34
C GLN A 32 -33.25 -6.17 7.23
N ALA A 33 -32.30 -7.11 7.41
CA ALA A 33 -30.89 -6.85 7.76
C ALA A 33 -29.85 -7.51 6.82
N ARG A 34 -28.61 -6.96 6.78
CA ARG A 34 -27.28 -7.52 6.40
C ARG A 34 -26.21 -6.39 6.51
N ALA A 35 -24.90 -6.56 6.66
CA ALA A 35 -23.94 -7.65 6.91
C ALA A 35 -22.66 -7.01 7.56
N GLU A 36 -21.81 -7.83 8.17
CA GLU A 36 -20.61 -7.45 8.94
C GLU A 36 -19.41 -7.04 8.06
N GLY A 37 -18.61 -6.05 8.49
CA GLY A 37 -17.52 -5.47 7.71
C GLY A 37 -16.29 -6.39 7.57
N SER A 38 -15.83 -6.63 6.35
CA SER A 38 -14.66 -7.48 6.07
C SER A 38 -13.33 -6.80 6.43
N ALA A 39 -12.35 -7.58 6.91
CA ALA A 39 -10.98 -7.13 7.11
C ALA A 39 -10.35 -6.58 5.81
N HIS A 40 -9.52 -5.53 5.93
CA HIS A 40 -8.77 -4.98 4.80
C HIS A 40 -7.83 -6.03 4.22
N ARG A 41 -7.90 -6.24 2.91
CA ARG A 41 -7.03 -7.18 2.17
C ARG A 41 -6.17 -6.38 1.23
N PHE A 42 -4.88 -6.67 1.18
CA PHE A 42 -3.97 -5.98 0.28
C PHE A 42 -2.93 -6.92 -0.32
N ALA A 43 -2.38 -6.53 -1.46
CA ALA A 43 -1.21 -7.15 -2.08
C ALA A 43 -0.16 -6.09 -2.37
N ILE A 44 1.11 -6.40 -2.07
CA ILE A 44 2.26 -5.56 -2.42
C ILE A 44 3.15 -6.37 -3.35
N PHE A 45 3.46 -5.80 -4.52
CA PHE A 45 4.34 -6.40 -5.52
C PHE A 45 5.66 -5.64 -5.57
N MET A 46 6.78 -6.32 -5.39
CA MET A 46 8.10 -5.70 -5.44
C MET A 46 8.91 -6.29 -6.59
N ARG A 47 9.61 -5.44 -7.33
CA ARG A 47 10.52 -5.86 -8.40
C ARG A 47 11.82 -5.10 -8.33
N GLN A 48 12.92 -5.83 -8.48
CA GLN A 48 14.27 -5.29 -8.59
C GLN A 48 14.75 -5.31 -10.06
N GLY A 49 15.45 -4.25 -10.47
CA GLY A 49 16.27 -4.15 -11.67
C GLY A 49 17.23 -5.32 -11.79
N ASN A 50 17.34 -5.89 -12.99
CA ASN A 50 18.24 -7.00 -13.32
C ASN A 50 18.11 -8.29 -12.47
N GLY A 51 17.11 -8.38 -11.60
CA GLY A 51 16.85 -9.57 -10.80
C GLY A 51 17.74 -9.66 -9.57
N VAL A 52 18.20 -10.87 -9.28
CA VAL A 52 18.90 -11.23 -8.03
C VAL A 52 20.16 -12.03 -8.36
N GLN A 53 21.19 -11.93 -7.52
CA GLN A 53 22.47 -12.60 -7.69
C GLN A 53 22.30 -14.13 -7.63
N GLN A 54 22.40 -14.77 -8.80
CA GLN A 54 22.24 -16.20 -8.98
C GLN A 54 23.51 -16.79 -9.60
N LYS A 55 23.74 -18.08 -9.37
CA LYS A 55 24.92 -18.74 -9.96
C LYS A 55 24.86 -18.71 -11.49
N TRP A 56 25.77 -17.94 -12.10
CA TRP A 56 25.96 -17.88 -13.54
C TRP A 56 27.42 -17.58 -13.88
N SER A 57 28.07 -18.43 -14.68
CA SER A 57 29.50 -18.30 -14.98
C SER A 57 30.33 -18.22 -13.69
N ASN A 58 31.07 -17.12 -13.47
CA ASN A 58 31.87 -16.87 -12.26
C ASN A 58 31.07 -16.21 -11.12
N GLU A 59 29.79 -15.88 -11.33
CA GLU A 59 28.94 -15.31 -10.28
C GLU A 59 28.50 -16.40 -9.30
N PRO A 60 28.69 -16.21 -7.97
CA PRO A 60 28.23 -17.16 -6.97
C PRO A 60 26.71 -17.08 -6.76
N GLU A 61 26.10 -18.18 -6.31
CA GLU A 61 24.72 -18.13 -5.80
C GLU A 61 24.71 -17.37 -4.48
N ARG A 62 23.98 -16.26 -4.39
CA ARG A 62 23.80 -15.54 -3.11
C ARG A 62 22.34 -15.22 -2.82
N PHE A 63 21.39 -15.63 -3.64
CA PHE A 63 19.99 -15.33 -3.38
C PHE A 63 19.23 -16.54 -2.84
N TRP A 64 19.26 -17.68 -3.56
CA TRP A 64 18.41 -18.81 -3.25
C TRP A 64 18.97 -19.71 -2.13
N PRO A 65 18.12 -20.33 -1.29
CA PRO A 65 18.55 -21.42 -0.43
C PRO A 65 19.15 -22.55 -1.26
N SER A 66 20.18 -23.20 -0.72
CA SER A 66 20.85 -24.31 -1.38
C SER A 66 19.97 -25.56 -1.41
N GLU A 67 19.23 -25.81 -0.32
CA GLU A 67 18.34 -26.95 -0.17
C GLU A 67 16.87 -26.61 -0.46
N LEU A 68 16.18 -27.54 -1.13
CA LEU A 68 14.74 -27.45 -1.36
C LEU A 68 13.97 -28.06 -0.18
N GLY A 69 12.82 -27.46 0.14
CA GLY A 69 11.91 -28.00 1.15
C GLY A 69 11.27 -26.91 2.00
N PRO A 70 10.66 -27.29 3.14
CA PRO A 70 10.08 -26.34 4.08
C PRO A 70 11.12 -25.34 4.59
N LEU A 71 10.77 -24.06 4.54
CA LEU A 71 11.61 -23.00 5.11
C LEU A 71 11.45 -22.99 6.63
N THR A 72 12.56 -23.09 7.34
CA THR A 72 12.61 -22.92 8.79
C THR A 72 13.57 -21.79 9.14
N THR A 73 13.34 -21.14 10.28
CA THR A 73 14.27 -20.12 10.78
C THR A 73 15.68 -20.69 10.96
N ALA A 74 15.80 -21.93 11.41
CA ALA A 74 17.08 -22.60 11.58
C ALA A 74 17.80 -22.86 10.24
N SER A 75 17.09 -23.38 9.24
CA SER A 75 17.68 -23.66 7.92
C SER A 75 18.13 -22.38 7.21
N MET A 76 17.35 -21.30 7.30
CA MET A 76 17.73 -20.01 6.71
C MET A 76 18.92 -19.38 7.44
N LYS A 77 18.95 -19.43 8.79
CA LYS A 77 20.10 -18.90 9.56
C LYS A 77 21.40 -19.68 9.33
N ALA A 78 21.32 -20.96 8.98
CA ALA A 78 22.48 -21.78 8.64
C ALA A 78 23.17 -21.35 7.32
N GLU A 79 22.42 -20.71 6.41
CA GLU A 79 22.91 -20.18 5.14
C GLU A 79 22.99 -18.65 5.18
N SER A 80 23.77 -18.10 6.12
CA SER A 80 23.88 -16.65 6.34
C SER A 80 24.48 -15.87 5.17
N ASP A 81 25.00 -16.56 4.14
CA ASP A 81 25.52 -16.00 2.90
C ASP A 81 24.46 -15.89 1.78
N ARG A 82 23.19 -16.22 2.08
CA ARG A 82 22.05 -16.01 1.18
C ARG A 82 21.24 -14.78 1.55
N THR A 83 20.90 -13.95 0.58
CA THR A 83 20.07 -12.75 0.75
C THR A 83 18.72 -13.07 1.37
N VAL A 84 18.08 -14.18 0.99
CA VAL A 84 16.78 -14.56 1.59
C VAL A 84 16.88 -14.87 3.08
N SER A 85 18.07 -15.21 3.60
CA SER A 85 18.29 -15.55 5.01
C SER A 85 18.09 -14.35 5.95
N GLU A 86 18.16 -13.12 5.44
CA GLU A 86 17.75 -11.90 6.15
C GLU A 86 16.27 -11.96 6.59
N LEU A 87 15.45 -12.80 5.93
CA LEU A 87 14.04 -13.00 6.25
C LEU A 87 13.79 -14.23 7.15
N ALA A 88 14.82 -14.80 7.78
CA ALA A 88 14.70 -16.04 8.56
C ALA A 88 13.67 -15.97 9.70
N ASP A 89 13.49 -14.80 10.32
CA ASP A 89 12.49 -14.60 11.38
C ASP A 89 11.04 -14.65 10.85
N TYR A 90 10.87 -14.56 9.52
CA TYR A 90 9.59 -14.68 8.82
C TYR A 90 9.40 -16.03 8.14
N ALA A 91 10.32 -17.01 8.31
CA ALA A 91 10.32 -18.28 7.58
C ALA A 91 8.95 -18.99 7.52
N SER A 92 8.19 -19.00 8.61
CA SER A 92 6.86 -19.62 8.70
C SER A 92 5.78 -18.91 7.87
N ARG A 93 6.08 -17.73 7.33
CA ARG A 93 5.20 -16.90 6.48
C ARG A 93 5.74 -16.74 5.07
N LEU A 94 6.84 -17.39 4.72
CA LEU A 94 7.48 -17.28 3.42
C LEU A 94 7.18 -18.48 2.53
N LEU A 95 6.94 -18.19 1.25
CA LEU A 95 6.97 -19.16 0.18
C LEU A 95 7.94 -18.63 -0.88
N LEU A 96 9.00 -19.39 -1.15
CA LEU A 96 9.96 -19.08 -2.20
C LEU A 96 9.65 -19.91 -3.43
N VAL A 97 9.35 -19.24 -4.54
CA VAL A 97 9.08 -19.87 -5.84
C VAL A 97 10.16 -19.43 -6.82
N ARG A 98 10.88 -20.40 -7.38
CA ARG A 98 11.94 -20.17 -8.39
C ARG A 98 11.64 -20.93 -9.68
N GLY A 99 12.28 -20.52 -10.78
CA GLY A 99 12.11 -21.15 -12.10
C GLY A 99 10.88 -20.71 -12.88
N CYS A 100 10.24 -19.59 -12.47
CA CYS A 100 9.17 -18.99 -13.25
C CYS A 100 9.71 -18.39 -14.54
N GLN A 101 9.08 -18.69 -15.67
CA GLN A 101 9.41 -18.13 -16.98
C GLN A 101 8.18 -17.47 -17.59
N TYR A 102 8.36 -16.25 -18.12
CA TYR A 102 7.31 -15.58 -18.88
C TYR A 102 7.11 -16.24 -20.26
N ARG A 103 5.90 -16.16 -20.80
CA ARG A 103 5.49 -16.96 -21.98
C ARG A 103 5.92 -16.37 -23.31
N TYR A 104 5.93 -15.05 -23.42
CA TYR A 104 6.13 -14.34 -24.69
C TYR A 104 7.50 -13.69 -24.73
N SER A 105 8.05 -13.55 -25.93
CA SER A 105 9.29 -12.82 -26.14
C SER A 105 9.19 -11.97 -27.40
N THR A 106 9.91 -10.86 -27.41
CA THR A 106 9.99 -9.89 -28.51
C THR A 106 11.38 -9.89 -29.14
N SER A 107 11.65 -9.05 -30.15
CA SER A 107 13.00 -8.86 -30.70
C SER A 107 13.91 -8.03 -29.78
N GLY A 108 13.39 -7.55 -28.65
CA GLY A 108 14.07 -6.65 -27.74
C GLY A 108 14.77 -7.36 -26.59
N CYS A 109 15.16 -6.56 -25.60
CA CYS A 109 15.84 -7.05 -24.42
C CYS A 109 14.89 -7.81 -23.48
N GLY A 110 15.35 -8.91 -22.88
CA GLY A 110 14.57 -9.72 -21.92
C GLY A 110 14.08 -8.94 -20.70
N HIS A 111 14.70 -7.80 -20.37
CA HIS A 111 14.20 -6.87 -19.35
C HIS A 111 12.84 -6.25 -19.71
N ALA A 112 12.61 -5.92 -20.97
CA ALA A 112 11.33 -5.40 -21.45
C ALA A 112 10.26 -6.51 -21.40
N ASP A 113 10.60 -7.70 -21.91
CA ASP A 113 9.71 -8.87 -21.92
C ASP A 113 9.29 -9.28 -20.51
N GLY A 114 10.24 -9.37 -19.57
CA GLY A 114 9.96 -9.69 -18.18
C GLY A 114 9.16 -8.59 -17.49
N GLY A 115 9.53 -7.32 -17.71
CA GLY A 115 8.87 -6.16 -17.12
C GLY A 115 7.38 -6.09 -17.46
N LEU A 116 7.03 -6.16 -18.75
CA LEU A 116 5.65 -6.05 -19.19
C LEU A 116 4.80 -7.26 -18.78
N GLN A 117 5.39 -8.45 -18.67
CA GLN A 117 4.67 -9.69 -18.32
C GLN A 117 4.56 -9.95 -16.82
N CYS A 118 5.41 -9.32 -15.99
CA CYS A 118 5.52 -9.59 -14.55
C CYS A 118 4.15 -9.57 -13.84
N LEU A 119 3.35 -8.52 -14.08
CA LEU A 119 2.04 -8.36 -13.45
C LEU A 119 0.86 -8.55 -14.41
N THR A 120 1.10 -8.73 -15.72
CA THR A 120 0.02 -8.84 -16.73
C THR A 120 -0.12 -10.25 -17.30
N ALA A 121 0.94 -11.05 -17.28
CA ALA A 121 1.08 -12.30 -18.04
C ALA A 121 0.61 -12.19 -19.52
N SER A 122 0.61 -10.98 -20.08
CA SER A 122 -0.05 -10.66 -21.33
C SER A 122 0.92 -10.64 -22.50
N LYS A 123 0.38 -10.87 -23.71
CA LYS A 123 1.15 -10.77 -24.94
C LYS A 123 1.66 -9.33 -25.13
N PRO A 124 2.86 -9.12 -25.69
CA PRO A 124 3.28 -7.81 -26.16
C PRO A 124 2.48 -7.37 -27.40
N ASP A 125 2.23 -6.07 -27.52
CA ASP A 125 1.50 -5.45 -28.64
C ASP A 125 2.28 -5.44 -29.97
N SER A 126 3.60 -5.59 -29.90
CA SER A 126 4.50 -5.51 -31.04
C SER A 126 5.66 -6.49 -30.88
N LYS A 127 6.32 -6.78 -32.02
CA LYS A 127 7.56 -7.55 -32.01
C LYS A 127 8.79 -6.66 -31.75
N ASP A 128 8.66 -5.33 -31.87
CA ASP A 128 9.74 -4.35 -31.63
C ASP A 128 9.98 -4.15 -30.13
N GLY A 129 10.83 -4.99 -29.58
CA GLY A 129 10.71 -5.38 -28.18
C GLY A 129 11.01 -4.34 -27.11
N ASN A 130 11.86 -3.36 -27.38
CA ASN A 130 12.27 -2.41 -26.34
C ASN A 130 11.18 -1.41 -25.95
N LYS A 131 10.15 -1.24 -26.80
CA LYS A 131 9.01 -0.35 -26.55
C LYS A 131 7.67 -1.08 -26.54
N ALA A 132 7.70 -2.40 -26.65
CA ALA A 132 6.49 -3.21 -26.62
C ALA A 132 5.76 -3.01 -25.29
N LEU A 133 4.43 -2.93 -25.37
CA LEU A 133 3.56 -2.76 -24.21
C LEU A 133 2.71 -4.02 -24.02
N ALA A 134 2.30 -4.28 -22.79
CA ALA A 134 1.38 -5.36 -22.50
C ALA A 134 -0.01 -5.08 -23.10
N THR A 135 -0.62 -6.10 -23.72
CA THR A 135 -1.99 -6.02 -24.26
C THR A 135 -3.08 -6.30 -23.20
N GLY A 136 -2.75 -6.29 -21.91
CA GLY A 136 -3.69 -6.59 -20.82
C GLY A 136 -3.48 -5.68 -19.61
N GLU A 137 -4.50 -5.64 -18.75
CA GLU A 137 -4.44 -5.00 -17.42
C GLU A 137 -3.50 -5.80 -16.50
N SER A 138 -2.79 -5.12 -15.61
CA SER A 138 -1.97 -5.76 -14.58
C SER A 138 -2.79 -6.15 -13.34
N ILE A 139 -2.29 -7.15 -12.61
CA ILE A 139 -3.00 -7.73 -11.46
C ILE A 139 -3.22 -6.74 -10.30
N ASP A 140 -2.33 -5.76 -10.13
CA ASP A 140 -2.49 -4.67 -9.15
C ASP A 140 -3.75 -3.82 -9.45
N TRP A 141 -3.96 -3.44 -10.71
CA TRP A 141 -5.18 -2.75 -11.14
C TRP A 141 -6.43 -3.63 -11.01
N ARG A 142 -6.31 -4.92 -11.37
CA ARG A 142 -7.41 -5.88 -11.24
C ARG A 142 -7.85 -6.05 -9.78
N ILE A 143 -6.89 -6.13 -8.85
CA ILE A 143 -7.13 -6.22 -7.41
C ILE A 143 -7.77 -4.94 -6.88
N ALA A 144 -7.20 -3.77 -7.21
CA ALA A 144 -7.71 -2.48 -6.76
C ALA A 144 -9.18 -2.30 -7.15
N ARG A 145 -9.52 -2.56 -8.42
CA ARG A 145 -10.88 -2.47 -8.97
C ARG A 145 -11.85 -3.49 -8.35
N ALA A 146 -11.37 -4.69 -8.05
CA ALA A 146 -12.20 -5.76 -7.48
C ALA A 146 -12.59 -5.48 -6.02
N LEU A 147 -11.68 -4.87 -5.25
CA LEU A 147 -11.87 -4.63 -3.83
C LEU A 147 -12.44 -3.24 -3.52
N LYS A 148 -12.24 -2.27 -4.44
CA LYS A 148 -12.78 -0.92 -4.36
C LYS A 148 -13.19 -0.45 -5.76
N GLN A 149 -14.49 -0.22 -5.98
CA GLN A 149 -14.96 0.31 -7.27
C GLN A 149 -14.29 1.67 -7.54
N GLY A 150 -13.68 1.81 -8.72
CA GLY A 150 -12.88 2.99 -9.07
C GLY A 150 -11.59 3.17 -8.27
N GLY A 151 -11.18 2.16 -7.49
CA GLY A 151 -9.90 2.17 -6.79
C GLY A 151 -8.73 1.97 -7.74
N GLU A 152 -7.65 2.71 -7.49
CA GLU A 152 -6.37 2.61 -8.21
C GLU A 152 -5.31 1.98 -7.29
N PRO A 153 -4.31 1.27 -7.84
CA PRO A 153 -3.16 0.83 -7.07
C PRO A 153 -2.23 2.02 -6.75
N LEU A 154 -1.38 1.85 -5.74
CA LEU A 154 -0.30 2.78 -5.44
C LEU A 154 1.01 2.27 -6.04
N ASN A 155 1.57 2.99 -7.00
CA ASN A 155 2.79 2.60 -7.71
C ASN A 155 3.97 3.50 -7.32
N LEU A 156 4.97 2.92 -6.66
CA LEU A 156 6.17 3.61 -6.18
C LEU A 156 7.42 3.10 -6.87
N PHE A 157 8.43 3.96 -6.94
CA PHE A 157 9.71 3.72 -7.58
C PHE A 157 10.87 4.18 -6.71
N ALA A 158 12.04 3.54 -6.86
CA ALA A 158 13.29 3.97 -6.26
C ALA A 158 14.46 3.73 -7.23
N GLY A 159 15.38 4.68 -7.34
CA GLY A 159 16.55 4.64 -8.24
C GLY A 159 16.42 5.61 -9.42
N GLU A 160 17.36 5.54 -10.35
CA GLU A 160 17.45 6.46 -11.50
C GLU A 160 16.54 6.03 -12.67
N LYS A 161 15.87 6.99 -13.31
CA LYS A 161 15.03 6.76 -14.50
C LYS A 161 15.76 7.00 -15.84
N GLY A 162 17.09 7.00 -15.87
CA GLY A 162 17.90 7.31 -17.06
C GLY A 162 17.87 6.28 -18.20
N SER A 163 17.22 5.13 -18.02
CA SER A 163 17.14 4.05 -19.02
C SER A 163 15.82 4.06 -19.80
N TYR A 164 15.75 3.39 -20.96
CA TYR A 164 14.55 3.35 -21.82
C TYR A 164 13.37 2.53 -21.24
N LEU A 165 13.55 1.91 -20.08
CA LEU A 165 12.53 1.16 -19.33
C LEU A 165 12.40 1.69 -17.90
N PRO A 166 12.01 2.97 -17.69
CA PRO A 166 11.98 3.54 -16.35
C PRO A 166 10.88 2.92 -15.49
N ASP A 167 9.68 2.78 -16.03
CA ASP A 167 8.54 2.13 -15.38
C ASP A 167 8.11 0.92 -16.23
N VAL A 168 7.92 -0.26 -15.62
CA VAL A 168 7.57 -1.47 -16.40
C VAL A 168 6.41 -2.28 -15.82
N LEU A 169 6.08 -2.13 -14.53
CA LEU A 169 5.21 -3.07 -13.82
C LEU A 169 3.70 -2.93 -14.09
N SER A 170 3.18 -1.70 -14.06
CA SER A 170 1.75 -1.46 -13.88
C SER A 170 1.05 -0.98 -15.15
N TYR A 171 -0.12 -1.55 -15.43
CA TYR A 171 -0.95 -1.30 -16.61
C TYR A 171 -2.42 -1.18 -16.22
N SER A 172 -3.02 0.00 -16.39
CA SER A 172 -4.44 0.25 -16.07
C SER A 172 -5.40 -0.35 -17.11
N ALA A 173 -4.90 -0.58 -18.31
CA ALA A 173 -5.58 -1.16 -19.46
C ALA A 173 -4.55 -1.62 -20.52
N PRO A 174 -4.95 -2.35 -21.58
CA PRO A 174 -4.07 -2.70 -22.68
C PRO A 174 -3.32 -1.48 -23.25
N GLY A 175 -1.99 -1.54 -23.32
CA GLY A 175 -1.15 -0.45 -23.80
C GLY A 175 -1.12 0.81 -22.91
N LYS A 176 -1.74 0.77 -21.72
CA LYS A 176 -1.80 1.91 -20.78
C LYS A 176 -0.92 1.66 -19.56
N ARG A 177 0.39 1.77 -19.77
CA ARG A 177 1.38 1.71 -18.70
C ARG A 177 1.27 2.92 -17.77
N VAL A 178 1.36 2.67 -16.46
CA VAL A 178 1.24 3.68 -15.41
C VAL A 178 2.61 3.98 -14.83
N ALA A 179 2.93 5.27 -14.69
CA ALA A 179 4.20 5.70 -14.11
C ALA A 179 4.14 5.58 -12.58
N ALA A 180 5.26 5.17 -11.98
CA ALA A 180 5.40 5.10 -10.54
C ALA A 180 6.05 6.38 -9.98
N ILE A 181 5.67 6.74 -8.75
CA ILE A 181 6.16 7.94 -8.06
C ILE A 181 7.55 7.63 -7.45
N GLY A 182 8.57 8.32 -7.94
CA GLY A 182 9.96 8.11 -7.52
C GLY A 182 10.37 8.87 -6.26
N ASN A 183 9.78 10.04 -6.02
CA ASN A 183 10.08 10.87 -4.85
C ASN A 183 9.18 10.48 -3.66
N PRO A 184 9.74 9.97 -2.54
CA PRO A 184 8.95 9.55 -1.38
C PRO A 184 8.18 10.69 -0.71
N PHE A 185 8.72 11.91 -0.67
CA PHE A 185 8.03 13.06 -0.09
C PHE A 185 6.80 13.46 -0.92
N THR A 186 6.91 13.40 -2.24
CA THR A 186 5.77 13.58 -3.15
C THR A 186 4.72 12.49 -2.94
N ALA A 187 5.13 11.22 -2.87
CA ALA A 187 4.23 10.10 -2.62
C ALA A 187 3.49 10.25 -1.28
N TYR A 188 4.22 10.53 -0.20
CA TYR A 188 3.64 10.71 1.12
C TYR A 188 2.63 11.86 1.13
N THR A 189 3.01 13.03 0.62
CA THR A 189 2.14 14.22 0.62
C THR A 189 0.88 14.00 -0.22
N LEU A 190 0.98 13.27 -1.34
CA LEU A 190 -0.16 12.93 -2.19
C LEU A 190 -1.17 12.02 -1.46
N ILE A 191 -0.69 11.05 -0.70
CA ILE A 191 -1.52 10.02 -0.06
C ILE A 191 -2.09 10.50 1.27
N PHE A 192 -1.25 11.13 2.10
CA PHE A 192 -1.55 11.43 3.51
C PHE A 192 -1.74 12.93 3.78
N GLY A 193 -1.29 13.81 2.87
CA GLY A 193 -1.24 15.25 3.09
C GLY A 193 -0.04 15.69 3.93
N LYS A 194 0.05 17.00 4.19
CA LYS A 194 1.04 17.56 5.13
C LYS A 194 0.45 17.58 6.54
N PRO A 195 1.22 17.29 7.60
CA PRO A 195 0.76 17.48 8.97
C PRO A 195 0.55 18.98 9.26
N ASP A 196 -0.65 19.38 9.69
CA ASP A 196 -1.01 20.80 9.95
C ASP A 196 -0.59 21.31 11.36
N THR A 197 -0.19 20.43 12.27
CA THR A 197 0.24 20.71 13.67
C THR A 197 1.34 19.74 14.09
N SER A 198 2.00 19.92 15.26
CA SER A 198 3.03 18.98 15.72
C SER A 198 2.46 17.55 15.78
N VAL A 199 3.22 16.59 15.27
CA VAL A 199 2.79 15.20 15.11
C VAL A 199 2.47 14.58 16.47
N GLU A 200 3.14 15.00 17.54
CA GLU A 200 2.84 14.56 18.91
C GLU A 200 1.45 15.01 19.39
N GLU A 201 1.05 16.26 19.16
CA GLU A 201 -0.28 16.77 19.54
C GLU A 201 -1.39 16.10 18.72
N GLN A 202 -1.14 15.88 17.43
CA GLN A 202 -2.07 15.17 16.56
C GLN A 202 -2.21 13.69 16.94
N ASN A 203 -1.11 13.00 17.24
CA ASN A 203 -1.12 11.62 17.67
C ASN A 203 -1.81 11.47 19.04
N ALA A 204 -1.58 12.39 19.97
CA ALA A 204 -2.29 12.41 21.25
C ALA A 204 -3.80 12.61 21.05
N LEU A 205 -4.20 13.53 20.19
CA LEU A 205 -5.61 13.76 19.83
C LEU A 205 -6.21 12.58 19.06
N ALA A 206 -5.46 11.93 18.18
CA ALA A 206 -5.87 10.76 17.41
C ALA A 206 -6.04 9.54 18.32
N LEU A 207 -5.10 9.30 19.24
CA LEU A 207 -5.20 8.25 20.26
C LEU A 207 -6.37 8.51 21.21
N GLN A 208 -6.58 9.76 21.63
CA GLN A 208 -7.71 10.14 22.46
C GLN A 208 -9.04 9.93 21.73
N ARG A 209 -9.15 10.34 20.46
CA ARG A 209 -10.35 10.18 19.64
C ARG A 209 -10.62 8.73 19.27
N LYS A 210 -9.58 7.96 18.89
CA LYS A 210 -9.67 6.51 18.67
C LYS A 210 -10.11 5.80 19.94
N SER A 211 -9.56 6.16 21.11
CA SER A 211 -10.01 5.64 22.41
C SER A 211 -11.47 5.97 22.68
N ILE A 212 -11.90 7.22 22.43
CA ILE A 212 -13.30 7.65 22.57
C ILE A 212 -14.20 6.89 21.59
N ASN A 213 -13.81 6.76 20.33
CA ASN A 213 -14.61 6.06 19.33
C ASN A 213 -14.59 4.55 19.50
N ASP A 214 -13.54 3.94 20.04
CA ASP A 214 -13.54 2.53 20.44
C ASP A 214 -14.48 2.29 21.61
N VAL A 215 -14.49 3.19 22.60
CA VAL A 215 -15.44 3.18 23.73
C VAL A 215 -16.88 3.41 23.26
N LEU A 216 -17.07 4.28 22.26
CA LEU A 216 -18.39 4.58 21.70
C LEU A 216 -18.80 3.58 20.61
N ARG A 217 -17.88 2.82 20.01
CA ARG A 217 -18.13 1.90 18.88
C ARG A 217 -19.30 0.97 19.14
N PRO A 218 -19.45 0.33 20.32
CA PRO A 218 -20.63 -0.47 20.62
C PRO A 218 -21.92 0.34 20.58
N GLN A 219 -21.90 1.60 21.04
CA GLN A 219 -23.04 2.52 21.02
C GLN A 219 -23.34 3.05 19.61
N THR A 220 -22.30 3.34 18.82
CA THR A 220 -22.40 3.76 17.42
C THR A 220 -22.95 2.64 16.55
N GLN A 221 -22.47 1.41 16.77
CA GLN A 221 -22.97 0.19 16.13
C GLN A 221 -24.41 -0.07 16.57
N ALA A 222 -24.72 0.07 17.86
CA ALA A 222 -26.08 -0.05 18.38
C ALA A 222 -27.01 0.99 17.75
N LEU A 223 -26.55 2.23 17.58
CA LEU A 223 -27.32 3.28 16.94
C LEU A 223 -27.52 3.03 15.44
N LEU A 224 -26.48 2.68 14.68
CA LEU A 224 -26.61 2.32 13.26
C LEU A 224 -27.48 1.08 13.06
N SER A 225 -27.42 0.14 14.00
CA SER A 225 -28.29 -1.04 14.03
C SER A 225 -29.70 -0.71 14.51
N SER A 226 -29.91 0.49 15.08
CA SER A 226 -31.18 0.91 15.62
C SER A 226 -32.23 0.94 14.51
N SER A 227 -33.30 0.21 14.76
CA SER A 227 -34.50 0.19 13.91
C SER A 227 -35.27 1.52 13.92
N ALA A 228 -34.77 2.53 14.65
CA ALA A 228 -35.30 3.88 14.78
C ALA A 228 -34.83 4.87 13.68
N LEU A 229 -33.96 4.44 12.76
CA LEU A 229 -33.30 5.32 11.78
C LEU A 229 -33.84 5.14 10.35
N SER A 230 -34.16 6.26 9.67
CA SER A 230 -34.59 6.25 8.26
C SER A 230 -33.44 5.85 7.35
N GLN A 231 -33.71 5.46 6.10
CA GLN A 231 -32.63 5.22 5.14
C GLN A 231 -31.81 6.48 4.86
N ALA A 232 -32.48 7.65 4.81
CA ALA A 232 -31.81 8.93 4.65
C ALA A 232 -30.92 9.23 5.87
N ASP A 233 -31.37 8.90 7.07
CA ASP A 233 -30.65 9.20 8.31
C ASP A 233 -29.57 8.18 8.63
N ARG A 234 -29.74 6.93 8.21
CA ARG A 234 -28.67 5.94 8.15
C ARG A 234 -27.60 6.35 7.15
N THR A 235 -28.00 6.84 5.99
CA THR A 235 -27.04 7.39 5.02
C THR A 235 -26.31 8.58 5.63
N ARG A 236 -27.01 9.53 6.27
CA ARG A 236 -26.37 10.67 6.95
C ARG A 236 -25.45 10.26 8.09
N LEU A 237 -25.89 9.34 8.95
CA LEU A 237 -25.07 8.79 10.04
C LEU A 237 -23.87 8.04 9.50
N LYS A 238 -24.05 7.22 8.46
CA LYS A 238 -22.97 6.51 7.78
C LYS A 238 -21.99 7.50 7.17
N THR A 239 -22.44 8.48 6.39
CA THR A 239 -21.59 9.55 5.85
C THR A 239 -20.88 10.29 6.97
N HIS A 240 -21.54 10.55 8.09
CA HIS A 240 -20.94 11.22 9.25
C HIS A 240 -19.87 10.35 9.93
N PHE A 241 -20.15 9.08 10.18
CA PHE A 241 -19.18 8.15 10.78
C PHE A 241 -18.07 7.74 9.81
N ASP A 242 -18.35 7.67 8.52
CA ASP A 242 -17.36 7.50 7.46
C ASP A 242 -16.46 8.74 7.40
N ALA A 243 -17.02 9.95 7.46
CA ALA A 243 -16.23 11.18 7.51
C ALA A 243 -15.38 11.29 8.79
N ILE A 244 -15.93 10.85 9.95
CA ILE A 244 -15.18 10.75 11.20
C ILE A 244 -14.08 9.70 11.08
N ARG A 245 -14.37 8.53 10.51
CA ARG A 245 -13.40 7.45 10.29
C ARG A 245 -12.33 7.87 9.29
N ASP A 246 -12.67 8.56 8.21
CA ASP A 246 -11.74 9.10 7.24
C ASP A 246 -10.85 10.17 7.87
N LEU A 247 -11.40 10.99 8.77
CA LEU A 247 -10.63 11.95 9.58
C LEU A 247 -9.71 11.22 10.57
N GLU A 248 -10.18 10.18 11.25
CA GLU A 248 -9.38 9.38 12.17
C GLU A 248 -8.29 8.59 11.47
N LEU A 249 -8.58 8.03 10.30
CA LEU A 249 -7.60 7.43 9.41
C LEU A 249 -6.59 8.50 9.03
N LYS A 250 -6.98 9.65 8.50
CA LYS A 250 -6.03 10.74 8.18
C LYS A 250 -5.16 11.19 9.36
N MET A 251 -5.69 11.17 10.58
CA MET A 251 -4.93 11.53 11.79
C MET A 251 -4.05 10.38 12.32
N ALA A 252 -4.43 9.12 12.14
CA ALA A 252 -3.65 7.95 12.57
C ALA A 252 -2.71 7.40 11.47
N CYS A 253 -2.89 7.86 10.23
CA CYS A 253 -2.17 7.44 9.04
C CYS A 253 -1.06 8.42 8.70
N GLN A 254 -0.14 8.57 9.65
CA GLN A 254 1.01 9.45 9.50
C GLN A 254 2.27 8.67 9.88
N LEU A 255 3.38 9.05 9.25
CA LEU A 255 4.69 8.58 9.68
C LEU A 255 5.09 9.26 11.01
N PRO A 256 5.98 8.63 11.80
CA PRO A 256 6.64 9.32 12.90
C PRO A 256 7.26 10.65 12.44
N SER A 257 7.26 11.67 13.31
CA SER A 257 7.81 13.00 13.02
C SER A 257 9.22 12.94 12.44
N THR A 258 10.10 12.17 13.07
CA THR A 258 11.47 11.95 12.60
C THR A 258 11.54 11.45 11.16
N ARG A 259 10.69 10.47 10.79
CA ARG A 259 10.66 9.92 9.43
C ARG A 259 10.04 10.88 8.43
N TYR A 260 9.05 11.65 8.84
CA TYR A 260 8.50 12.73 8.02
C TYR A 260 9.54 13.82 7.74
N ASP A 261 10.31 14.22 8.74
CA ASP A 261 11.38 15.22 8.59
C ASP A 261 12.47 14.72 7.65
N GLU A 262 12.85 13.43 7.74
CA GLU A 262 13.78 12.81 6.79
C GLU A 262 13.26 12.83 5.35
N LEU A 263 11.95 12.63 5.13
CA LEU A 263 11.32 12.75 3.82
C LEU A 263 11.38 14.19 3.32
N ALA A 264 11.00 15.14 4.18
CA ALA A 264 10.95 16.57 3.86
C ALA A 264 12.35 17.14 3.56
N ALA A 265 13.41 16.54 4.12
CA ALA A 265 14.79 16.92 3.89
C ALA A 265 15.41 16.37 2.59
N LEU A 266 14.69 15.52 1.83
CA LEU A 266 15.18 15.03 0.53
C LEU A 266 15.27 16.17 -0.48
N ASP A 267 16.42 16.31 -1.15
CA ASP A 267 16.54 17.18 -2.32
C ASP A 267 15.83 16.52 -3.52
N PRO A 268 14.78 17.13 -4.09
CA PRO A 268 14.07 16.57 -5.23
C PRO A 268 14.94 16.31 -6.47
N LYS A 269 16.12 16.94 -6.56
CA LYS A 269 17.04 16.79 -7.71
C LYS A 269 17.98 15.61 -7.61
N THR A 270 18.18 15.06 -6.42
CA THR A 270 19.15 13.98 -6.15
C THR A 270 18.48 12.76 -5.51
N VAL A 271 17.16 12.80 -5.31
CA VAL A 271 16.39 11.73 -4.65
C VAL A 271 16.49 10.38 -5.37
N ASP A 272 16.84 10.37 -6.65
CA ASP A 272 17.06 9.17 -7.46
C ASP A 272 18.53 8.74 -7.55
N ASP A 273 19.46 9.46 -6.91
CA ASP A 273 20.89 9.14 -6.91
C ASP A 273 21.16 7.77 -6.27
N ALA A 274 22.14 7.06 -6.84
CA ALA A 274 22.58 5.74 -6.37
C ALA A 274 22.96 5.73 -4.88
N GLY A 275 23.53 6.82 -4.37
CA GLY A 275 23.93 6.96 -2.96
C GLY A 275 22.76 7.08 -1.98
N LEU A 276 21.55 7.38 -2.47
CA LEU A 276 20.34 7.47 -1.64
C LEU A 276 19.41 6.26 -1.79
N ILE A 277 19.75 5.29 -2.62
CA ILE A 277 18.86 4.16 -2.96
C ILE A 277 18.33 3.44 -1.73
N ASP A 278 19.18 3.08 -0.77
CA ASP A 278 18.78 2.32 0.42
C ASP A 278 17.81 3.13 1.28
N LYS A 279 18.10 4.41 1.47
CA LYS A 279 17.24 5.35 2.21
C LYS A 279 15.89 5.49 1.52
N VAL A 280 15.87 5.69 0.21
CA VAL A 280 14.65 5.91 -0.58
C VAL A 280 13.81 4.65 -0.68
N VAL A 281 14.41 3.48 -0.88
CA VAL A 281 13.70 2.19 -0.87
C VAL A 281 12.99 1.98 0.46
N LYS A 282 13.69 2.19 1.59
CA LYS A 282 13.10 2.07 2.93
C LYS A 282 11.96 3.07 3.14
N MET A 283 12.11 4.30 2.66
CA MET A 283 11.05 5.32 2.74
C MET A 283 9.80 4.94 1.93
N GLN A 284 9.97 4.42 0.71
CA GLN A 284 8.85 3.93 -0.08
C GLN A 284 8.19 2.72 0.59
N MET A 285 8.96 1.80 1.18
CA MET A 285 8.41 0.68 1.94
C MET A 285 7.57 1.13 3.14
N ASP A 286 8.01 2.16 3.88
CA ASP A 286 7.23 2.72 4.98
C ASP A 286 5.91 3.32 4.51
N ILE A 287 5.92 4.02 3.37
CA ILE A 287 4.71 4.58 2.73
C ILE A 287 3.75 3.45 2.33
N LEU A 288 4.24 2.35 1.76
CA LEU A 288 3.42 1.19 1.41
C LEU A 288 2.83 0.52 2.66
N ALA A 289 3.65 0.30 3.69
CA ALA A 289 3.22 -0.29 4.94
C ALA A 289 2.15 0.56 5.65
N LEU A 290 2.34 1.88 5.67
CA LEU A 290 1.37 2.83 6.23
C LEU A 290 0.08 2.83 5.40
N SER A 291 0.18 2.89 4.08
CA SER A 291 -0.98 2.84 3.18
C SER A 291 -1.80 1.55 3.38
N ALA A 292 -1.12 0.41 3.53
CA ALA A 292 -1.75 -0.88 3.79
C ALA A 292 -2.42 -0.93 5.17
N SER A 293 -1.73 -0.50 6.22
CA SER A 293 -2.25 -0.52 7.60
C SER A 293 -3.45 0.40 7.78
N CYS A 294 -3.48 1.49 7.02
CA CYS A 294 -4.56 2.46 6.96
C CYS A 294 -5.74 2.08 6.07
N GLY A 295 -5.64 0.98 5.33
CA GLY A 295 -6.70 0.55 4.44
C GLY A 295 -6.89 1.43 3.19
N LEU A 296 -5.89 2.23 2.81
CA LEU A 296 -6.02 3.21 1.72
C LEU A 296 -5.96 2.54 0.34
N HIS A 297 -5.05 1.58 0.19
CA HIS A 297 -4.85 0.86 -1.06
C HIS A 297 -4.93 -0.66 -0.84
N HIS A 298 -5.58 -1.34 -1.80
CA HIS A 298 -5.68 -2.80 -1.86
C HIS A 298 -4.60 -3.44 -2.71
N ALA A 299 -3.94 -2.67 -3.57
CA ALA A 299 -2.83 -3.13 -4.39
C ALA A 299 -1.76 -2.05 -4.47
N MET A 300 -0.52 -2.46 -4.37
CA MET A 300 0.64 -1.58 -4.31
C MET A 300 1.80 -2.21 -5.07
N THR A 301 2.64 -1.39 -5.69
CA THR A 301 3.87 -1.85 -6.33
C THR A 301 5.06 -1.02 -5.89
N LEU A 302 6.21 -1.65 -5.71
CA LEU A 302 7.52 -0.98 -5.60
C LEU A 302 8.45 -1.52 -6.68
N GLN A 303 8.90 -0.64 -7.57
CA GLN A 303 9.96 -0.94 -8.52
C GLN A 303 11.27 -0.30 -8.04
N ILE A 304 12.29 -1.13 -7.85
CA ILE A 304 13.64 -0.72 -7.47
C ILE A 304 14.50 -0.85 -8.71
N GLY A 305 15.05 0.26 -9.21
CA GLY A 305 15.83 0.28 -10.43
C GLY A 305 14.99 0.20 -11.71
N SER A 306 15.58 0.69 -12.81
CA SER A 306 14.96 0.64 -14.14
C SER A 306 15.00 -0.79 -14.75
N GLY A 307 14.44 -0.95 -15.95
CA GLY A 307 14.41 -2.24 -16.65
C GLY A 307 15.80 -2.81 -16.90
N ASN A 308 16.68 -2.00 -17.50
CA ASN A 308 18.10 -2.30 -17.71
C ASN A 308 18.92 -1.38 -16.81
N ASP A 309 19.04 -1.76 -15.55
CA ASP A 309 19.61 -0.92 -14.51
C ASP A 309 21.10 -1.19 -14.32
N GLY A 310 21.97 -0.35 -14.88
CA GLY A 310 23.42 -0.51 -14.73
C GLY A 310 23.98 0.07 -13.42
N THR A 311 23.12 0.55 -12.52
CA THR A 311 23.54 1.34 -11.36
C THR A 311 24.23 0.45 -10.34
N GLN A 312 25.42 0.88 -9.90
CA GLN A 312 26.10 0.27 -8.75
C GLN A 312 25.71 1.03 -7.50
N TYR A 313 25.20 0.31 -6.52
CA TYR A 313 24.70 0.87 -5.28
C TYR A 313 25.73 0.67 -4.17
N GLU A 314 25.93 1.69 -3.35
CA GLU A 314 26.75 1.53 -2.14
C GLU A 314 25.83 1.24 -0.95
N ILE A 315 25.93 0.03 -0.41
CA ILE A 315 25.16 -0.42 0.75
C ILE A 315 26.13 -0.68 1.90
N ASN A 316 26.01 0.09 2.99
CA ASN A 316 26.89 0.01 4.17
C ASN A 316 28.39 0.09 3.83
N GLY A 317 28.76 0.91 2.85
CA GLY A 317 30.16 1.07 2.41
C GLY A 317 30.67 -0.01 1.46
N VAL A 318 29.80 -0.89 0.97
CA VAL A 318 30.12 -1.95 0.00
C VAL A 318 29.37 -1.67 -1.31
N LYS A 319 30.08 -1.76 -2.44
CA LYS A 319 29.52 -1.65 -3.79
C LYS A 319 28.95 -2.97 -4.31
#